data_AF-A0A921CNZ7-F1
#
_entry.id   AF-A0A921CNZ7-F1
#
_cell.length_a   1.000
_cell.length_b   1.000
_cell.length_c   1.000
_cell.angle_alpha   90.00
_cell.angle_beta   90.00
_cell.angle_gamma   90.00
#
_symmetry.space_group_name_H-M   'P 1'
#
loop_
_entity.id
_entity.type
_entity.pdbx_description
1 polymer ?
#
loop_
_entity_poly.entity_id
_entity_poly.type
_entity_poly.pdbx_seq_one_letter_code
_entity_poly.pdbx_strand_id
1 'polypeptide(L)'
;MEKAEKYPNWFIKARGSVYLILSIIEGLLAFRFLFKLLGANPKNGVVIFIYSVTGILTAPFSGIFRTVVNGGIETSAVMEPATIIAAIVYALIARAIVSILKLQINENANKQ
;
A
#
# COMPACT_ATOMS: atom_id res chain seq x y z
N MET A 1 -17.91 24.14 -25.24
CA MET A 1 -17.68 24.13 -23.79
C MET A 1 -17.61 22.69 -23.34
N GLU A 2 -16.49 22.37 -22.71
CA GLU A 2 -16.04 21.07 -22.20
C GLU A 2 -17.17 20.27 -21.55
N LYS A 3 -17.52 19.11 -22.12
CA LYS A 3 -18.33 18.10 -21.40
C LYS A 3 -17.44 17.63 -20.24
N ALA A 4 -17.48 18.33 -19.11
CA ALA A 4 -16.91 17.82 -17.87
C ALA A 4 -17.61 16.48 -17.62
N GLU A 5 -16.86 15.39 -17.78
CA GLU A 5 -17.31 14.01 -17.57
C GLU A 5 -17.83 13.92 -16.14
N LYS A 6 -19.12 14.17 -15.96
CA LYS A 6 -19.74 14.33 -14.65
C LYS A 6 -19.92 12.94 -14.07
N TYR A 7 -18.89 12.48 -13.36
CA TYR A 7 -18.95 11.19 -12.69
C TYR A 7 -20.13 11.16 -11.72
N PRO A 8 -20.85 10.03 -11.65
CA PRO A 8 -21.93 9.89 -10.70
C PRO A 8 -21.40 9.97 -9.26
N ASN A 9 -22.21 10.51 -8.35
CA ASN A 9 -21.81 10.75 -6.95
C ASN A 9 -21.32 9.47 -6.25
N TRP A 10 -21.86 8.30 -6.62
CA TRP A 10 -21.43 7.01 -6.07
C TRP A 10 -19.99 6.64 -6.48
N PHE A 11 -19.54 7.01 -7.67
CA PHE A 11 -18.16 6.77 -8.14
C PHE A 11 -17.16 7.61 -7.37
N ILE A 12 -17.49 8.88 -7.12
CA ILE A 12 -16.63 9.78 -6.33
C ILE A 12 -16.43 9.21 -4.93
N LYS A 13 -17.51 8.70 -4.30
CA LYS A 13 -17.45 8.03 -3.00
C LYS A 13 -16.62 6.75 -3.06
N ALA A 14 -16.87 5.87 -4.03
CA ALA A 14 -16.13 4.61 -4.19
C ALA A 14 -14.64 4.84 -4.40
N ARG A 15 -14.27 5.75 -5.30
CA ARG A 15 -12.88 6.17 -5.53
C ARG A 15 -12.26 6.69 -4.23
N GLY A 16 -12.97 7.56 -3.50
CA GLY A 16 -12.51 8.07 -2.21
C GLY A 16 -12.24 6.96 -1.20
N SER A 17 -13.15 6.01 -1.06
CA SER A 17 -12.98 4.85 -0.17
C SER A 17 -11.77 3.98 -0.54
N VAL A 18 -11.58 3.69 -1.83
CA VAL A 18 -10.43 2.90 -2.30
C VAL A 18 -9.10 3.59 -1.96
N TYR A 19 -8.98 4.89 -2.25
CA TYR A 19 -7.77 5.63 -1.93
C TYR A 19 -7.56 5.82 -0.42
N LEU A 20 -8.63 5.97 0.36
CA LEU A 20 -8.51 6.03 1.83
C LEU A 20 -7.91 4.74 2.39
N ILE A 21 -8.43 3.58 1.96
CA ILE A 21 -7.90 2.27 2.37
C ILE A 21 -6.44 2.13 1.93
N LEU A 22 -6.14 2.50 0.67
CA LEU A 22 -4.77 2.48 0.16
C LEU A 22 -3.84 3.33 1.03
N SER A 23 -4.19 4.57 1.35
CA SER A 23 -3.34 5.45 2.15
C SER A 23 -3.11 4.93 3.57
N ILE A 24 -4.07 4.23 4.17
CA ILE A 24 -3.88 3.57 5.46
C ILE A 24 -2.85 2.43 5.33
N ILE A 25 -3.03 1.56 4.33
CA ILE A 25 -2.12 0.43 4.05
C ILE A 25 -0.70 0.95 3.77
N GLU A 26 -0.58 1.92 2.86
CA GLU A 26 0.70 2.55 2.50
C GLU A 26 1.34 3.26 3.68
N GLY A 27 0.56 3.96 4.51
CA GLY A 27 1.05 4.59 5.72
C GLY A 27 1.67 3.58 6.69
N LEU A 28 0.99 2.47 6.94
CA LEU A 28 1.51 1.39 7.79
C LEU A 28 2.79 0.77 7.22
N LEU A 29 2.82 0.49 5.92
CA LEU A 29 4.01 -0.05 5.25
C LEU A 29 5.18 0.94 5.22
N ALA A 30 4.90 2.24 5.06
CA ALA A 30 5.91 3.29 5.13
C ALA A 30 6.50 3.39 6.55
N PHE A 31 5.68 3.33 7.60
CA PHE A 31 6.18 3.25 8.97
C PHE A 31 7.02 2.01 9.21
N ARG A 32 6.58 0.83 8.74
CA ARG A 32 7.39 -0.39 8.80
C ARG A 32 8.75 -0.19 8.13
N PHE A 33 8.74 0.35 6.91
CA PHE A 33 9.96 0.60 6.14
C PHE A 33 10.90 1.55 6.87
N LEU A 34 10.40 2.68 7.38
CA LEU A 34 11.19 3.63 8.17
C LEU A 34 11.76 2.99 9.43
N PHE A 35 10.95 2.24 10.18
CA PHE A 35 11.42 1.57 11.39
C PHE A 35 12.50 0.53 11.11
N LYS A 36 12.36 -0.26 10.04
CA LYS A 36 13.37 -1.23 9.61
C LYS A 36 14.65 -0.54 9.13
N LEU A 37 14.52 0.54 8.36
CA LEU A 37 15.64 1.31 7.81
C LEU A 37 16.44 2.02 8.91
N LEU A 38 15.76 2.60 9.89
CA LEU A 38 16.36 3.33 11.00
C LEU A 38 16.83 2.41 12.15
N GLY A 39 16.66 1.09 12.03
CA GLY A 39 17.04 0.15 13.08
C GLY A 39 16.21 0.32 14.36
N ALA A 40 14.93 0.66 14.25
CA ALA A 40 14.05 0.88 15.40
C ALA A 40 14.01 -0.34 16.32
N ASN A 41 13.95 -0.07 17.63
CA ASN A 41 14.01 -1.10 18.67
C ASN A 41 12.83 -2.09 18.54
N PRO A 42 13.07 -3.38 18.23
CA PRO A 42 12.00 -4.38 18.06
C PRO A 42 11.31 -4.75 19.38
N LYS A 43 11.81 -4.30 20.53
CA LYS A 43 11.16 -4.47 21.84
C LYS A 43 10.17 -3.34 22.16
N ASN A 44 10.09 -2.29 21.35
CA ASN A 44 9.14 -1.19 21.55
C ASN A 44 7.72 -1.62 21.14
N GLY A 45 6.72 -1.34 21.98
CA GLY A 45 5.33 -1.74 21.74
C GLY A 45 4.72 -1.22 20.43
N VAL A 46 5.03 0.02 20.03
CA VAL A 46 4.54 0.61 18.76
C VAL A 46 5.19 -0.09 17.56
N VAL A 47 6.50 -0.35 17.63
CA VAL A 47 7.23 -1.07 16.59
C VAL A 47 6.69 -2.50 16.43
N ILE A 48 6.44 -3.19 17.54
CA ILE A 48 5.82 -4.54 17.54
C ILE A 48 4.43 -4.50 16.90
N PHE A 49 3.60 -3.52 17.27
CA PHE A 49 2.27 -3.37 16.69
C PHE A 49 2.32 -3.18 15.17
N ILE A 50 3.14 -2.24 14.69
CA ILE A 50 3.31 -1.99 13.25
C ILE A 50 3.82 -3.24 12.55
N TYR A 51 4.85 -3.91 13.08
CA TYR A 51 5.42 -5.10 12.45
C TYR A 51 4.44 -6.28 12.41
N SER A 52 3.57 -6.41 13.42
CA SER A 52 2.52 -7.44 13.46
C SER A 52 1.43 -7.19 12.42
N VAL A 53 0.87 -5.99 12.39
CA VAL A 53 -0.21 -5.63 11.45
C VAL A 53 0.30 -5.70 10.00
N THR A 54 1.47 -5.11 9.75
CA THR A 54 2.06 -5.10 8.41
C THR A 54 2.65 -6.45 8.00
N GLY A 55 2.91 -7.36 8.94
CA GLY A 55 3.43 -8.69 8.64
C GLY A 55 2.47 -9.50 7.76
N ILE A 56 1.17 -9.39 7.97
CA ILE A 56 0.15 -10.05 7.14
C ILE A 56 0.16 -9.47 5.70
N LEU A 57 0.35 -8.15 5.60
CA LEU A 57 0.40 -7.45 4.31
C LEU A 57 1.67 -7.76 3.50
N THR A 58 2.79 -8.04 4.17
CA THR A 58 4.06 -8.36 3.52
C THR A 58 4.31 -9.85 3.34
N ALA A 59 3.58 -10.71 4.06
CA ALA A 59 3.68 -12.18 3.99
C ALA A 59 3.70 -12.76 2.57
N PRO A 60 2.79 -12.40 1.63
CA PRO A 60 2.80 -12.97 0.28
C PRO A 60 4.03 -12.54 -0.54
N PHE A 61 4.72 -11.48 -0.13
CA PHE A 61 5.92 -10.97 -0.79
C PHE A 61 7.21 -11.37 -0.07
N SER A 62 7.09 -12.12 1.03
CA SER A 62 8.25 -12.64 1.76
C SER A 62 8.99 -13.68 0.91
N GLY A 63 10.32 -13.62 0.91
CA GLY A 63 11.17 -14.56 0.15
C GLY A 63 11.34 -14.26 -1.35
N ILE A 64 10.65 -13.26 -1.91
CA ILE A 64 10.86 -12.84 -3.32
C ILE A 64 12.30 -12.36 -3.56
N PHE A 65 12.87 -11.65 -2.59
CA PHE A 65 14.25 -11.17 -2.62
C PHE A 65 15.03 -11.69 -1.42
N ARG A 66 16.33 -11.98 -1.61
CA ARG A 66 17.24 -12.29 -0.49
C ARG A 66 17.25 -11.12 0.48
N THR A 67 16.98 -11.40 1.74
CA THR A 67 17.02 -10.40 2.81
C THR A 67 18.49 -10.12 3.14
N VAL A 68 18.94 -8.88 2.97
CA VAL A 68 20.29 -8.47 3.38
C VAL A 68 20.20 -8.08 4.85
N VAL A 69 20.74 -8.93 5.72
CA VAL A 69 20.85 -8.65 7.15
C VAL A 69 22.19 -7.95 7.37
N ASN A 70 22.17 -6.62 7.57
CA ASN A 70 23.34 -5.92 8.10
C ASN A 70 23.36 -6.12 9.62
N GLY A 71 24.14 -7.10 10.09
CA GLY A 71 24.26 -7.42 11.51
C GLY A 71 25.12 -6.39 12.24
N GLY A 72 24.47 -5.38 12.84
CA GLY A 72 25.04 -4.59 13.93
C GLY A 72 24.77 -5.27 15.28
N ILE A 73 25.73 -5.16 16.21
CA ILE A 73 25.73 -5.85 17.52
C ILE A 73 24.55 -5.46 18.43
N GLU A 74 23.83 -4.36 18.13
CA GLU A 74 22.68 -3.89 18.92
C GLU A 74 21.38 -3.67 18.12
N THR A 75 21.47 -3.38 16.81
CA THR A 75 20.32 -3.24 15.91
C THR A 75 20.63 -3.85 14.55
N SER A 76 19.78 -4.79 14.11
CA SER A 76 19.86 -5.35 12.75
C SER A 76 18.92 -4.57 11.85
N ALA A 77 19.46 -3.65 11.05
CA ALA A 77 18.71 -3.04 9.96
C ALA A 77 18.54 -4.11 8.87
N VAL A 78 17.37 -4.73 8.85
CA VAL A 78 16.99 -5.66 7.79
C VAL A 78 16.24 -4.85 6.76
N MET A 79 16.92 -4.52 5.65
CA MET A 79 16.17 -4.10 4.46
C MET A 79 15.34 -5.31 4.04
N GLU A 80 14.02 -5.18 4.17
CA GLU A 80 13.05 -6.14 3.67
C GLU A 80 12.51 -5.59 2.35
N PRO A 81 13.08 -5.97 1.18
CA PRO A 81 12.56 -5.52 -0.11
C PRO A 81 11.07 -5.84 -0.28
N ALA A 82 10.60 -6.90 0.38
CA ALA A 82 9.18 -7.27 0.47
C ALA A 82 8.26 -6.11 0.90
N THR A 83 8.71 -5.21 1.78
CA THR A 83 7.89 -4.06 2.22
C THR A 83 7.70 -3.04 1.09
N ILE A 84 8.77 -2.76 0.34
CA ILE A 84 8.72 -1.85 -0.82
C ILE A 84 7.84 -2.44 -1.90
N ILE A 85 8.01 -3.74 -2.19
CA ILE A 85 7.20 -4.46 -3.18
C ILE A 85 5.73 -4.46 -2.78
N ALA A 86 5.42 -4.74 -1.52
CA ALA A 86 4.05 -4.68 -1.01
C ALA A 86 3.41 -3.31 -1.26
N ALA A 87 4.14 -2.22 -0.95
CA ALA A 87 3.64 -0.87 -1.17
C ALA A 87 3.35 -0.59 -2.66
N ILE A 88 4.27 -0.96 -3.55
CA ILE A 88 4.10 -0.79 -5.00
C ILE A 88 2.91 -1.61 -5.50
N VAL A 89 2.81 -2.88 -5.11
CA VAL A 89 1.73 -3.77 -5.56
C VAL A 89 0.37 -3.26 -5.10
N TYR A 90 0.23 -2.83 -3.85
CA TYR A 90 -1.04 -2.28 -3.37
C TYR A 90 -1.42 -0.98 -4.07
N ALA A 91 -0.46 -0.09 -4.36
CA ALA A 91 -0.70 1.12 -5.15
C ALA A 91 -1.23 0.78 -6.56
N LEU A 92 -0.63 -0.21 -7.21
CA LEU A 92 -1.06 -0.66 -8.54
C LEU A 92 -2.46 -1.29 -8.50
N ILE A 93 -2.76 -2.12 -7.50
CA ILE A 93 -4.08 -2.74 -7.34
C ILE A 93 -5.17 -1.67 -7.16
N ALA A 94 -4.95 -0.70 -6.27
CA ALA A 94 -5.92 0.37 -6.03
C ALA A 94 -6.17 1.21 -7.29
N ARG A 95 -5.11 1.56 -8.03
CA ARG A 95 -5.23 2.26 -9.32
C ARG A 95 -5.97 1.43 -10.36
N ALA A 96 -5.70 0.13 -10.44
CA ALA A 96 -6.39 -0.79 -11.34
C ALA A 96 -7.89 -0.85 -11.05
N ILE A 97 -8.27 -0.97 -9.77
CA ILE A 97 -9.69 -0.97 -9.33
C ILE A 97 -10.38 0.32 -9.77
N VAL A 98 -9.79 1.49 -9.49
CA VAL A 98 -10.38 2.79 -9.89
C VAL A 98 -10.47 2.92 -11.41
N SER A 99 -9.47 2.44 -12.15
CA SER A 99 -9.46 2.45 -13.61
C SER A 99 -10.61 1.61 -14.19
N ILE A 100 -10.82 0.40 -13.69
CA ILE A 100 -11.91 -0.47 -14.11
C ILE A 100 -13.27 0.19 -13.82
N LEU A 101 -13.46 0.74 -12.62
CA LEU A 101 -14.69 1.45 -12.27
C LEU A 101 -14.97 2.63 -13.20
N LYS A 102 -13.92 3.36 -13.60
CA LYS A 102 -14.04 4.45 -14.57
C LYS A 102 -14.43 3.93 -15.96
N LEU A 103 -13.81 2.86 -16.45
CA LEU A 103 -14.12 2.27 -17.76
C LEU A 103 -15.59 1.84 -17.85
N GLN A 104 -16.12 1.23 -16.80
CA GLN A 104 -17.53 0.81 -16.73
C GLN A 104 -18.51 2.00 -16.84
N ILE A 105 -18.15 3.16 -16.29
CA ILE A 105 -18.98 4.37 -16.40
C ILE A 105 -18.96 4.91 -17.83
N ASN A 106 -17.78 4.92 -18.46
CA ASN A 106 -17.62 5.45 -19.81
C ASN A 106 -18.34 4.58 -20.84
N GLU A 107 -18.34 3.25 -20.66
CA GLU A 107 -19.09 2.33 -21.51
C GLU A 107 -20.61 2.57 -21.40
N ASN A 108 -21.13 2.76 -20.19
CA ASN A 108 -22.56 3.04 -19.98
C ASN A 108 -22.98 4.39 -20.58
N ALA A 109 -22.10 5.39 -20.58
CA ALA A 109 -22.36 6.69 -21.20
C ALA A 109 -22.37 6.64 -22.74
N ASN A 110 -21.69 5.67 -23.37
CA ASN A 110 -21.68 5.48 -24.82
C ASN A 110 -22.86 4.63 -25.33
N LYS A 111 -23.54 3.90 -24.44
CA LYS A 111 -24.73 3.07 -24.76
C LYS A 111 -26.05 3.84 -24.62
N GLN A 112 -26.02 5.10 -24.16
CA GLN A 112 -27.16 6.02 -24.02
C GLN A 112 -27.09 7.09 -25.11
#